data_AF-A0A6G9XYK1-F1
#
_entry.id   AF-A0A6G9XYK1-F1
#
_cell.length_a   1.000
_cell.length_b   1.000
_cell.length_c   1.000
_cell.angle_alpha   90.00
_cell.angle_beta   90.00
_cell.angle_gamma   90.00
#
_symmetry.space_group_name_H-M   'P 1'
#
loop_
_entity.id
_entity.type
_entity.pdbx_description
1 polymer ?
#
loop_
_entity_poly.entity_id
_entity_poly.type
_entity_poly.pdbx_seq_one_letter_code
_entity_poly.pdbx_strand_id
1 'polypeptide(L)'
;MARAVPADVAKRLGRPLTEDETTQAATLLADAELLIRARIKNLDDLIGAAKLDADLVVMVEANAVMRVIRNPEGLTGEVDGSYSYQLNWKEATGRLEIMDYEWSLLGVTERVFLIHPRLPWPPIGARPEPEFWWDA
;
A
#
# COMPACT_ATOMS: atom_id res chain seq x y z
N MET A 1 18.18 -3.71 -2.15
CA MET A 1 18.12 -3.30 -3.56
C MET A 1 16.68 -3.43 -4.01
N ALA A 2 16.21 -2.53 -4.86
CA ALA A 2 14.90 -2.65 -5.48
C ALA A 2 14.82 -3.87 -6.38
N ARG A 3 13.64 -4.49 -6.45
CA ARG A 3 13.39 -5.62 -7.36
C ARG A 3 13.11 -5.16 -8.78
N ALA A 4 12.42 -4.03 -8.96
CA ALA A 4 12.24 -3.42 -10.27
C ALA A 4 13.51 -2.69 -10.75
N VAL A 5 13.68 -2.63 -12.08
CA VAL A 5 14.76 -1.88 -12.73
C VAL A 5 14.20 -0.73 -13.60
N PRO A 6 15.01 0.28 -13.96
CA PRO A 6 14.54 1.40 -14.79
C PRO A 6 13.88 0.97 -16.12
N ALA A 7 14.29 -0.16 -16.69
CA ALA A 7 13.67 -0.73 -17.89
C ALA A 7 12.19 -1.11 -17.69
N ASP A 8 11.80 -1.52 -16.48
CA ASP A 8 10.41 -1.85 -16.14
C ASP A 8 9.52 -0.61 -16.09
N VAL A 9 10.10 0.52 -15.70
CA VAL A 9 9.44 1.83 -15.73
C VAL A 9 9.27 2.30 -17.17
N ALA A 10 10.33 2.23 -17.98
CA ALA A 10 10.29 2.62 -19.40
C ALA A 10 9.23 1.84 -20.20
N LYS A 11 9.15 0.52 -19.99
CA LYS A 11 8.16 -0.35 -20.65
C LYS A 11 6.71 0.07 -20.31
N ARG A 12 6.45 0.50 -19.07
CA ARG A 12 5.12 0.92 -18.62
C ARG A 12 4.78 2.34 -19.05
N LEU A 13 5.77 3.22 -19.10
CA LEU A 13 5.62 4.59 -19.59
C LEU A 13 5.35 4.63 -21.11
N GLY A 14 5.77 3.60 -21.84
CA GLY A 14 5.56 3.48 -23.29
C GLY A 14 6.55 4.32 -24.12
N ARG A 15 7.60 4.86 -23.48
CA ARG A 15 8.70 5.57 -24.13
C ARG A 15 10.03 5.28 -23.42
N PRO A 16 11.17 5.42 -24.10
CA PRO A 16 12.47 5.37 -23.44
C PRO A 16 12.59 6.50 -22.40
N LEU A 17 13.33 6.22 -21.33
CA LEU A 17 13.74 7.23 -20.35
C LEU A 17 14.98 7.98 -20.86
N THR A 18 15.07 9.27 -20.55
CA THR A 18 16.32 10.02 -20.70
C THR A 18 17.38 9.54 -19.69
N GLU A 19 18.64 9.96 -19.83
CA GLU A 19 19.69 9.61 -18.86
C GLU A 19 19.37 10.12 -17.45
N ASP A 20 18.87 11.35 -17.34
CA ASP A 20 18.45 11.95 -16.07
C ASP A 20 17.27 11.19 -15.47
N GLU A 21 16.24 10.88 -16.27
CA GLU A 21 15.09 10.09 -15.83
C GLU A 21 15.50 8.67 -15.41
N THR A 22 16.50 8.08 -16.06
CA THR A 22 17.01 6.74 -15.71
C THR A 22 17.70 6.76 -14.35
N THR A 23 18.50 7.80 -14.09
CA THR A 23 19.19 7.99 -12.80
C THR A 23 18.17 8.27 -11.69
N GLN A 24 17.17 9.11 -11.97
CA GLN A 24 16.09 9.41 -11.05
C GLN A 24 15.25 8.16 -10.76
N ALA A 25 14.89 7.39 -11.79
CA ALA A 25 14.11 6.15 -11.66
C ALA A 25 14.83 5.15 -10.76
N ALA A 26 16.14 4.95 -10.93
CA ALA A 26 16.91 4.03 -10.11
C ALA A 26 16.85 4.40 -8.61
N THR A 27 16.97 5.70 -8.30
CA THR A 27 16.85 6.21 -6.92
C THR A 27 15.44 5.99 -6.38
N LEU A 28 14.41 6.41 -7.13
CA LEU A 28 13.02 6.29 -6.70
C LEU A 28 12.57 4.83 -6.54
N LEU A 29 13.09 3.91 -7.35
CA LEU A 29 12.82 2.47 -7.20
C LEU A 29 13.40 1.94 -5.89
N ALA A 30 14.62 2.37 -5.51
CA ALA A 30 15.22 2.01 -4.23
C ALA A 30 14.40 2.53 -3.04
N ASP A 31 13.89 3.76 -3.14
CA ASP A 31 13.00 4.35 -2.13
C ASP A 31 11.65 3.62 -2.07
N ALA A 32 11.09 3.23 -3.21
CA ALA A 32 9.84 2.47 -3.28
C ALA A 32 9.95 1.11 -2.58
N GLU A 33 11.03 0.37 -2.85
CA GLU A 33 11.33 -0.89 -2.15
C GLU A 33 11.47 -0.65 -0.64
N LEU A 34 12.11 0.46 -0.23
CA LEU A 34 12.27 0.82 1.17
C LEU A 34 10.92 1.08 1.84
N LEU A 35 9.99 1.77 1.17
CA LEU A 35 8.61 1.96 1.64
C LEU A 35 7.87 0.63 1.79
N ILE A 36 7.98 -0.26 0.79
CA ILE A 36 7.36 -1.59 0.83
C ILE A 36 7.91 -2.40 2.00
N ARG A 37 9.24 -2.48 2.16
CA ARG A 37 9.89 -3.18 3.28
C ARG A 37 9.62 -2.53 4.63
N ALA A 38 9.38 -1.21 4.67
CA ALA A 38 9.02 -0.53 5.89
C ALA A 38 7.68 -1.05 6.44
N ARG A 39 6.74 -1.41 5.56
CA ARG A 39 5.40 -1.92 5.91
C ARG A 39 5.34 -3.45 5.96
N ILE A 40 5.98 -4.14 5.03
CA ILE A 40 6.06 -5.61 4.94
C ILE A 40 7.48 -6.04 5.31
N LYS A 41 7.72 -6.27 6.60
CA LYS A 41 9.07 -6.56 7.13
C LYS A 41 9.67 -7.88 6.63
N ASN A 42 8.82 -8.86 6.35
CA ASN A 42 9.19 -10.20 5.90
C ASN A 42 8.96 -10.40 4.39
N LEU A 43 9.11 -9.34 3.59
CA LEU A 43 8.84 -9.36 2.14
C LEU A 43 9.57 -10.50 1.41
N ASP A 44 10.87 -10.68 1.69
CA ASP A 44 11.67 -11.70 1.02
C ASP A 44 11.22 -13.12 1.37
N ASP A 45 10.80 -13.35 2.62
CA ASP A 45 10.27 -14.64 3.06
C ASP A 45 8.93 -14.96 2.38
N LEU A 46 8.07 -13.95 2.21
CA LEU A 46 6.78 -14.12 1.52
C LEU A 46 6.98 -14.50 0.06
N ILE A 47 7.96 -13.88 -0.61
CA ILE A 47 8.32 -14.20 -1.99
C ILE A 47 8.95 -15.59 -2.07
N GLY A 48 9.92 -15.90 -1.20
CA GLY A 48 10.60 -17.20 -1.15
C GLY A 48 9.64 -18.36 -0.86
N ALA A 49 8.57 -18.11 -0.10
CA ALA A 49 7.51 -19.08 0.17
C ALA A 49 6.38 -19.10 -0.89
N ALA A 50 6.52 -18.37 -2.00
CA ALA A 50 5.51 -18.22 -3.05
C ALA A 50 4.14 -17.73 -2.54
N LYS A 51 4.12 -16.98 -1.42
CA LYS A 51 2.92 -16.35 -0.86
C LYS A 51 2.66 -14.96 -1.45
N LEU A 52 3.69 -14.37 -2.04
CA LEU A 52 3.63 -13.10 -2.76
C LEU A 52 4.44 -13.26 -4.05
N ASP A 53 3.85 -12.84 -5.17
CA ASP A 53 4.54 -12.86 -6.45
C ASP A 53 5.56 -11.72 -6.53
N ALA A 54 6.80 -12.04 -6.93
CA ALA A 54 7.84 -11.04 -7.13
C ALA A 54 7.49 -10.06 -8.25
N ASP A 55 6.81 -10.53 -9.31
CA ASP A 55 6.43 -9.69 -10.44
C ASP A 55 5.38 -8.64 -10.04
N LEU A 56 4.57 -8.95 -9.03
CA LEU A 56 3.60 -8.01 -8.46
C LEU A 56 4.32 -6.88 -7.71
N VAL A 57 5.39 -7.18 -6.97
CA VAL A 57 6.24 -6.15 -6.34
C VAL A 57 6.87 -5.25 -7.39
N VAL A 58 7.46 -5.85 -8.44
CA VAL A 58 8.05 -5.11 -9.57
C VAL A 58 7.02 -4.19 -10.23
N MET A 59 5.79 -4.67 -10.43
CA MET A 59 4.71 -3.88 -10.99
C MET A 59 4.36 -2.68 -10.12
N VAL A 60 4.20 -2.88 -8.81
CA VAL A 60 3.85 -1.81 -7.87
C VAL A 60 4.95 -0.74 -7.80
N GLU A 61 6.21 -1.15 -7.66
CA GLU A 61 7.36 -0.23 -7.63
C GLU A 61 7.43 0.59 -8.91
N ALA A 62 7.37 -0.07 -10.07
CA ALA A 62 7.47 0.61 -11.36
C ALA A 62 6.30 1.57 -11.61
N ASN A 63 5.07 1.20 -11.21
CA ASN A 63 3.90 2.08 -11.32
C ASN A 63 4.03 3.32 -10.43
N ALA A 64 4.53 3.17 -9.21
CA ALA A 64 4.76 4.29 -8.30
C ALA A 64 5.78 5.29 -8.86
N VAL A 65 6.90 4.79 -9.39
CA VAL A 65 7.94 5.64 -9.99
C VAL A 65 7.46 6.27 -11.30
N MET A 66 6.72 5.53 -12.13
CA MET A 66 6.14 6.05 -13.37
C MET A 66 5.24 7.27 -13.12
N ARG A 67 4.46 7.27 -12.04
CA ARG A 67 3.61 8.43 -11.67
C ARG A 67 4.44 9.67 -11.38
N VAL A 68 5.54 9.52 -10.65
CA VAL A 68 6.46 10.63 -10.33
C VAL A 68 7.10 11.18 -11.61
N ILE A 69 7.63 10.30 -12.47
CA ILE A 69 8.27 10.72 -13.73
C ILE A 69 7.28 11.42 -14.67
N ARG A 70 6.02 10.99 -14.68
CA ARG A 70 4.99 11.56 -15.55
C ARG A 70 4.54 12.96 -15.10
N ASN A 71 4.59 13.25 -13.81
CA ASN A 71 4.18 14.53 -13.24
C ASN A 71 5.10 14.95 -12.08
N PRO A 72 6.37 15.32 -12.36
CA PRO A 72 7.33 15.61 -11.30
C PRO A 72 6.95 16.84 -10.46
N GLU A 73 6.25 17.80 -11.07
CA GLU A 73 5.80 19.04 -10.41
C GLU A 73 4.50 18.86 -9.61
N GLY A 74 3.85 17.69 -9.69
CA GLY A 74 2.59 17.42 -8.98
C GLY A 74 1.44 18.36 -9.37
N LEU A 75 1.45 18.86 -10.60
CA LEU A 75 0.41 19.77 -11.08
C LEU A 75 -0.92 19.02 -11.20
N THR A 76 -1.98 19.57 -10.60
CA THR A 76 -3.34 19.01 -10.65
C THR A 76 -4.24 19.73 -11.66
N GLY A 77 -3.81 20.90 -12.12
CA GLY A 77 -4.45 21.62 -13.22
C GLY A 77 -3.65 22.85 -13.62
N GLU A 78 -3.83 23.26 -14.87
CA GLU A 78 -3.23 24.45 -15.45
C GLU A 78 -4.30 25.22 -16.21
N VAL A 79 -4.29 26.54 -16.07
CA VAL A 79 -5.18 27.46 -16.78
C VAL A 79 -4.33 28.41 -17.59
N ASP A 80 -4.46 28.34 -18.91
CA ASP A 80 -3.84 29.29 -19.83
C ASP A 80 -4.89 29.83 -20.81
N GLY A 81 -5.23 31.12 -20.63
CA GLY A 81 -6.24 31.82 -21.41
C GLY A 81 -7.62 31.15 -21.35
N SER A 82 -8.07 30.57 -22.47
CA SER A 82 -9.36 29.88 -22.59
C SER A 82 -9.27 28.36 -22.45
N TYR A 83 -8.08 27.81 -22.21
CA TYR A 83 -7.88 26.38 -22.04
C TYR A 83 -7.71 26.03 -20.57
N SER A 84 -8.43 25.01 -20.12
CA SER A 84 -8.26 24.40 -18.80
C SER A 84 -8.08 22.89 -18.94
N TYR A 85 -7.04 22.37 -18.29
CA TYR A 85 -6.85 20.93 -18.12
C TYR A 85 -6.81 20.60 -16.63
N GLN A 86 -7.49 19.53 -16.24
CA GLN A 86 -7.44 18.98 -14.89
C GLN A 86 -6.91 17.56 -14.95
N LEU A 87 -5.84 17.31 -14.18
CA LEU A 87 -5.33 15.97 -13.94
C LEU A 87 -6.07 15.36 -12.74
N ASN A 88 -6.23 14.05 -12.73
CA ASN A 88 -6.86 13.36 -11.62
C ASN A 88 -5.99 13.52 -10.36
N TRP A 89 -6.50 14.25 -9.36
CA TRP A 89 -5.79 14.55 -8.11
C TRP A 89 -5.29 13.30 -7.36
N LYS A 90 -5.97 12.15 -7.53
CA LYS A 90 -5.56 10.89 -6.90
C LYS A 90 -4.24 10.35 -7.45
N GLU A 91 -3.92 10.67 -8.70
CA GLU A 91 -2.72 10.19 -9.39
C GLU A 91 -1.66 11.29 -9.54
N ALA A 92 -2.07 12.55 -9.41
CA ALA A 92 -1.25 13.73 -9.65
C ALA A 92 -0.64 14.30 -8.34
N THR A 93 -0.02 13.46 -7.51
CA THR A 93 0.61 13.92 -6.26
C THR A 93 2.03 14.44 -6.46
N GLY A 94 2.69 14.09 -7.57
CA GLY A 94 4.11 14.43 -7.83
C GLY A 94 5.10 13.82 -6.83
N ARG A 95 4.62 12.99 -5.90
CA ARG A 95 5.41 12.39 -4.84
C ARG A 95 5.41 10.88 -5.00
N LEU A 96 6.52 10.26 -4.61
CA LEU A 96 6.61 8.81 -4.53
C LEU A 96 5.66 8.30 -3.44
N GLU A 97 4.63 7.57 -3.86
CA GLU A 97 3.60 7.02 -2.99
C GLU A 97 3.09 5.69 -3.54
N ILE A 98 2.99 4.70 -2.64
CA ILE A 98 2.33 3.43 -2.93
C ILE A 98 0.87 3.59 -2.53
N MET A 99 -0.03 3.44 -3.51
CA MET A 99 -1.46 3.69 -3.34
C MET A 99 -2.14 2.57 -2.56
N ASP A 100 -3.30 2.85 -1.96
CA ASP A 100 -4.05 1.86 -1.14
C ASP A 100 -4.39 0.58 -1.90
N TYR A 101 -4.75 0.68 -3.18
CA TYR A 101 -5.01 -0.50 -4.00
C TYR A 101 -3.73 -1.29 -4.31
N GLU A 102 -2.56 -0.64 -4.35
CA GLU A 102 -1.28 -1.34 -4.56
C GLU A 102 -0.87 -2.06 -3.28
N TRP A 103 -1.13 -1.46 -2.11
CA TRP A 103 -0.99 -2.13 -0.83
C TRP A 103 -1.88 -3.36 -0.73
N SER A 104 -3.13 -3.28 -1.20
CA SER A 104 -4.04 -4.43 -1.18
C SER A 104 -3.56 -5.55 -2.12
N LEU A 105 -2.99 -5.22 -3.28
CA LEU A 105 -2.34 -6.20 -4.18
C LEU A 105 -1.16 -6.90 -3.50
N LEU A 106 -0.39 -6.17 -2.67
CA LEU A 106 0.69 -6.73 -1.86
C LEU A 106 0.20 -7.52 -0.62
N GLY A 107 -1.12 -7.70 -0.47
CA GLY A 107 -1.74 -8.41 0.65
C GLY A 107 -1.85 -7.59 1.93
N VAL A 108 -1.56 -6.29 1.88
CA VAL A 108 -1.73 -5.36 3.00
C VAL A 108 -3.14 -4.80 2.96
N THR A 109 -4.05 -5.47 3.65
CA THR A 109 -5.45 -5.04 3.80
C THR A 109 -5.67 -4.42 5.17
N GLU A 110 -6.48 -3.36 5.26
CA GLU A 110 -7.02 -2.92 6.54
C GLU A 110 -7.95 -4.02 7.10
N ARG A 111 -7.62 -4.56 8.28
CA ARG A 111 -8.44 -5.57 8.94
C ARG A 111 -9.26 -4.91 10.04
N VAL A 112 -10.59 -4.96 9.89
CA VAL A 112 -11.52 -4.70 11.00
C VAL A 112 -11.66 -5.99 11.79
N PHE A 113 -11.39 -5.95 13.10
CA PHE A 113 -11.63 -7.08 14.00
C PHE A 113 -12.60 -6.67 15.11
N LEU A 114 -13.49 -7.59 15.48
CA LEU A 114 -14.38 -7.45 16.62
C LEU A 114 -13.78 -8.19 17.81
N ILE A 115 -13.43 -7.47 18.88
CA ILE A 115 -13.13 -8.11 20.15
C ILE A 115 -14.46 -8.47 20.82
N HIS A 116 -14.76 -9.77 20.92
CA HIS A 116 -15.88 -10.25 21.74
C HIS A 116 -15.36 -10.58 23.15
N PRO A 117 -15.73 -9.82 24.20
CA PRO A 117 -15.40 -10.23 25.55
C PRO A 117 -16.17 -11.51 25.88
N ARG A 118 -15.44 -12.59 26.22
CA ARG A 118 -16.08 -13.78 26.80
C ARG A 118 -16.32 -13.53 28.27
N LEU A 119 -17.54 -13.15 28.61
CA LEU A 119 -17.99 -13.16 29.99
C LEU A 119 -18.16 -14.62 30.42
N PRO A 120 -17.51 -15.08 31.51
CA PRO A 120 -17.79 -16.39 32.05
C PRO A 120 -19.26 -16.43 32.52
N TRP A 121 -19.96 -17.50 32.16
CA TRP A 121 -21.29 -17.80 32.72
C TRP A 121 -21.15 -18.96 33.71
N PRO A 122 -21.63 -18.83 34.96
CA PRO A 122 -22.34 -17.68 35.51
C PRO A 122 -21.40 -16.49 35.81
N PRO A 123 -21.92 -15.23 35.79
CA PRO A 123 -21.10 -14.06 36.04
C PRO A 123 -20.41 -14.14 37.40
N ILE A 124 -19.18 -13.62 37.51
CA ILE A 124 -18.45 -13.55 38.78
C ILE A 124 -19.32 -12.76 39.78
N GLY A 125 -19.78 -13.44 40.84
CA GLY A 125 -20.70 -12.87 41.85
C GLY A 125 -22.17 -13.25 41.67
N ALA A 126 -22.53 -14.03 40.65
CA ALA A 126 -23.83 -14.69 40.57
C ALA A 126 -23.92 -15.73 41.68
N ARG A 127 -24.62 -15.39 42.76
CA ARG A 127 -25.03 -16.38 43.76
C ARG A 127 -26.04 -17.33 43.10
N PRO A 128 -25.85 -18.65 43.18
CA PRO A 128 -26.85 -19.59 42.69
C PRO A 128 -28.06 -19.52 43.62
N GLU A 129 -29.03 -18.68 43.25
CA GLU A 129 -30.39 -18.59 43.81
C GLU A 129 -30.48 -18.20 45.31
N PRO A 130 -31.54 -17.47 45.74
CA PRO A 130 -31.81 -17.32 47.16
C PRO A 130 -32.34 -18.66 47.69
N GLU A 131 -31.67 -19.23 48.71
CA GLU A 131 -32.19 -20.37 49.48
C GLU A 131 -33.57 -19.98 50.04
N PHE A 132 -34.65 -20.44 49.39
CA PHE A 132 -36.00 -20.25 49.89
C PHE A 132 -36.30 -21.40 50.86
N TRP A 133 -36.09 -21.13 52.14
CA TRP A 133 -36.37 -22.05 53.24
C TRP A 133 -37.89 -22.25 53.35
N TRP A 134 -38.36 -23.47 53.07
CA TRP A 134 -39.63 -23.98 53.60
C TRP A 134 -39.30 -25.16 54.50
N ASP A 135 -39.31 -24.96 55.82
CA ASP A 135 -39.43 -26.06 56.78
C ASP A 135 -40.91 -26.45 56.85
N ALA A 136 -41.16 -27.74 56.64
CA ALA A 136 -42.47 -28.40 56.69
C ALA A 136 -42.92 -28.74 58.12
#